data_AF-A0A2V7JVL4-F1
#
_entry.id   AF-A0A2V7JVL4-F1
#
_cell.length_a   1.000
_cell.length_b   1.000
_cell.length_c   1.000
_cell.angle_alpha   90.00
_cell.angle_beta   90.00
_cell.angle_gamma   90.00
#
_symmetry.space_group_name_H-M   'P 1'
#
loop_
_entity.id
_entity.type
_entity.pdbx_description
1 polymer ?
#
loop_
_entity_poly.entity_id
_entity_poly.type
_entity_poly.pdbx_seq_one_letter_code
_entity_poly.pdbx_strand_id
1 'polypeptide(L)'
;MASPTSPEQSTTCPSCGAAATGKYCSNCGAPLAGATCSACAAELSPGAKFCHRCGTAVGGAAPTARESRTNALPWIVAALAFLALFAMAAGRGFNARRSNTVDGSQNALPQAGLDDRGVAANDGSDAVRAPDISSLSPQERADRLYNRVMMLASQGKVDSVQFFAPMALTAYQMLSPLNADQRYDMGRIGEVAGALPLAKAQADTILRENPNHLLGLILEARLATLAGDTTQLHSYERRLMAAEKAELARKRVEYSRHQDDIVNALQQARKSLGIKT
;
A
#
# COMPACT_ATOMS: atom_id res chain seq x y z
N MET A 1 -20.96 -29.10 -60.84
CA MET A 1 -19.89 -29.27 -59.84
C MET A 1 -20.52 -29.01 -58.49
N ALA A 2 -20.83 -30.06 -57.73
CA ALA A 2 -21.49 -29.96 -56.42
C ALA A 2 -20.41 -29.78 -55.34
N SER A 3 -20.51 -28.69 -54.57
CA SER A 3 -19.68 -28.46 -53.38
C SER A 3 -20.19 -29.32 -52.21
N PRO A 4 -19.31 -29.95 -51.42
CA PRO A 4 -19.74 -30.71 -50.25
C PRO A 4 -20.14 -29.75 -49.12
N THR A 5 -21.37 -29.89 -48.63
CA THR A 5 -21.83 -29.29 -47.38
C THR A 5 -21.28 -30.11 -46.21
N SER A 6 -20.26 -29.59 -45.53
CA SER A 6 -19.80 -30.15 -44.25
C SER A 6 -20.91 -30.05 -43.20
N PRO A 7 -21.19 -31.09 -42.41
CA PRO A 7 -22.21 -31.04 -41.37
C PRO A 7 -21.78 -30.07 -40.28
N GLU A 8 -22.59 -29.03 -40.04
CA GLU A 8 -22.39 -28.08 -38.94
C GLU A 8 -22.67 -28.82 -37.62
N GLN A 9 -21.60 -29.29 -36.95
CA GLN A 9 -21.71 -30.01 -35.68
C GLN A 9 -22.09 -29.02 -34.57
N SER A 10 -23.39 -28.94 -34.28
CA SER A 10 -23.89 -28.26 -33.10
C SER A 10 -23.50 -29.03 -31.84
N THR A 11 -22.93 -28.34 -30.85
CA THR A 11 -22.62 -28.91 -29.54
C THR A 11 -23.48 -28.25 -28.46
N THR A 12 -23.77 -28.98 -27.39
CA THR A 12 -24.50 -28.43 -26.25
C THR A 12 -23.58 -27.54 -25.42
N CYS A 13 -24.00 -26.30 -25.17
CA CYS A 13 -23.25 -25.36 -24.35
C CYS A 13 -23.17 -25.86 -22.90
N PRO A 14 -21.97 -26.05 -22.32
CA PRO A 14 -21.83 -26.56 -20.94
C PRO A 14 -22.29 -25.56 -19.88
N SER A 15 -22.43 -24.28 -20.23
CA SER A 15 -22.85 -23.23 -19.28
C SER A 15 -24.36 -23.04 -19.19
N CYS A 16 -25.10 -23.19 -20.30
CA CYS A 16 -26.54 -22.92 -20.32
C CYS A 16 -27.39 -24.02 -20.97
N GLY A 17 -26.80 -25.11 -21.49
CA GLY A 17 -27.50 -26.23 -22.09
C GLY A 17 -28.10 -26.00 -23.48
N ALA A 18 -27.99 -24.80 -24.05
CA ALA A 18 -28.49 -24.50 -25.40
C ALA A 18 -27.59 -25.13 -26.48
N ALA A 19 -28.19 -25.51 -27.62
CA ALA A 19 -27.41 -25.87 -28.80
C ALA A 19 -26.63 -24.64 -29.30
N ALA A 20 -25.34 -24.80 -29.55
CA ALA A 20 -24.47 -23.72 -29.99
C ALA A 20 -23.48 -24.19 -31.06
N THR A 21 -23.18 -23.28 -31.98
CA THR A 21 -22.17 -23.44 -33.03
C THR A 21 -21.14 -22.30 -32.93
N GLY A 22 -19.91 -22.56 -33.38
CA GLY A 22 -18.81 -21.58 -33.34
C GLY A 22 -18.04 -21.56 -32.01
N LYS A 23 -17.28 -20.48 -31.79
CA LYS A 23 -16.37 -20.32 -30.64
C LYS A 23 -17.03 -19.81 -29.36
N TYR A 24 -18.22 -19.22 -29.46
CA TYR A 24 -18.97 -18.70 -28.30
C TYR A 24 -20.43 -19.05 -28.44
N CYS A 25 -21.09 -19.35 -27.32
CA CYS A 25 -22.52 -19.62 -27.29
C CYS A 25 -23.32 -18.35 -27.58
N SER A 26 -24.17 -18.39 -28.60
CA SER A 26 -25.05 -17.29 -28.97
C SER A 26 -26.10 -16.96 -27.90
N ASN A 27 -26.44 -17.91 -27.03
CA ASN A 27 -27.46 -17.72 -25.99
C ASN A 27 -26.90 -17.11 -24.69
N CYS A 28 -25.69 -17.48 -24.28
CA CYS A 28 -25.13 -17.04 -22.98
C CYS A 28 -23.72 -16.44 -23.05
N GLY A 29 -23.09 -16.38 -24.22
CA GLY A 29 -21.74 -15.81 -24.40
C GLY A 29 -20.58 -16.68 -23.90
N ALA A 30 -20.86 -17.87 -23.34
CA ALA A 30 -19.81 -18.76 -22.84
C ALA A 30 -18.90 -19.27 -23.97
N PRO A 31 -17.57 -19.38 -23.74
CA PRO A 31 -16.65 -19.91 -24.74
C PRO A 31 -16.93 -21.40 -25.00
N LEU A 32 -16.78 -21.81 -26.26
CA LEU A 32 -16.81 -23.20 -26.72
C LEU A 32 -15.40 -23.62 -27.17
N ALA A 33 -15.24 -24.87 -27.60
CA ALA A 33 -13.94 -25.38 -28.04
C ALA A 33 -13.31 -24.48 -29.13
N GLY A 34 -12.06 -24.08 -28.94
CA GLY A 34 -11.32 -23.22 -29.86
C GLY A 34 -11.48 -21.70 -29.65
N ALA A 35 -12.13 -21.27 -28.57
CA ALA A 35 -12.15 -19.88 -28.13
C ALA A 35 -10.79 -19.44 -27.55
N THR A 36 -10.42 -18.18 -27.75
CA THR A 36 -9.19 -17.59 -27.19
C THR A 36 -9.50 -16.35 -26.36
N CYS A 37 -8.65 -16.05 -25.39
CA CYS A 37 -8.78 -14.89 -24.53
C CYS A 37 -8.47 -13.60 -25.31
N SER A 38 -9.34 -12.59 -25.23
CA SER A 38 -9.14 -11.30 -25.89
C SER A 38 -7.97 -10.49 -25.33
N ALA A 39 -7.58 -10.74 -24.07
CA ALA A 39 -6.51 -9.99 -23.40
C ALA A 39 -5.12 -10.60 -23.61
N CYS A 40 -5.00 -11.94 -23.67
CA CYS A 40 -3.69 -12.62 -23.71
C CYS A 40 -3.56 -13.71 -24.78
N ALA A 41 -4.57 -13.88 -25.63
CA ALA A 41 -4.66 -14.88 -26.71
C ALA A 41 -4.56 -16.36 -26.27
N ALA A 42 -4.53 -16.67 -24.97
CA ALA A 42 -4.54 -18.04 -24.48
C ALA A 42 -5.85 -18.77 -24.84
N GLU A 43 -5.77 -20.08 -25.11
CA GLU A 43 -6.95 -20.91 -25.34
C GLU A 43 -7.83 -20.97 -24.09
N LEU A 44 -9.14 -20.91 -24.28
CA LEU A 44 -10.11 -20.94 -23.20
C LEU A 44 -10.77 -22.32 -23.12
N SER A 45 -10.93 -22.81 -21.89
CA SER A 45 -11.70 -24.02 -21.64
C SER A 45 -13.19 -23.78 -21.94
N PRO A 46 -13.91 -24.74 -22.55
CA PRO A 46 -15.34 -24.62 -22.77
C PRO A 46 -16.09 -24.29 -21.48
N GLY A 47 -16.90 -23.23 -21.49
CA GLY A 47 -17.66 -22.76 -20.34
C GLY A 47 -16.90 -21.96 -19.28
N ALA A 48 -15.62 -21.61 -19.51
CA ALA A 48 -14.83 -20.83 -18.55
C ALA A 48 -15.39 -19.40 -18.36
N LYS A 49 -15.55 -18.98 -17.09
CA LYS A 49 -15.94 -17.60 -16.72
C LYS A 49 -14.76 -16.62 -16.67
N PHE A 50 -13.55 -17.13 -16.45
CA PHE A 50 -12.30 -16.35 -16.39
C PHE A 50 -11.20 -17.10 -17.13
N CYS A 51 -10.25 -16.35 -17.71
CA CYS A 51 -9.06 -16.93 -18.32
C CYS A 51 -8.13 -17.51 -17.24
N HIS A 52 -7.79 -18.79 -17.34
CA HIS A 52 -6.89 -19.47 -16.40
C HIS A 52 -5.45 -18.90 -16.42
N ARG A 53 -5.08 -18.16 -17.47
CA ARG A 53 -3.72 -17.63 -17.64
C ARG A 53 -3.54 -16.19 -17.16
N CYS A 54 -4.55 -15.33 -17.37
CA CYS A 54 -4.44 -13.89 -17.05
C CYS A 54 -5.56 -13.36 -16.15
N GLY A 55 -6.54 -14.20 -15.77
CA GLY A 55 -7.64 -13.80 -14.88
C GLY A 55 -8.73 -12.93 -15.52
N THR A 56 -8.60 -12.52 -16.78
CA THR A 56 -9.61 -11.70 -17.46
C THR A 56 -10.94 -12.45 -17.58
N ALA A 57 -12.04 -11.79 -17.22
CA ALA A 57 -13.38 -12.34 -17.37
C ALA A 57 -13.71 -12.62 -18.85
N VAL A 58 -14.31 -13.77 -19.11
CA VAL A 58 -14.67 -14.22 -20.46
C VAL A 58 -16.19 -14.13 -20.60
N GLY A 59 -16.67 -13.50 -21.68
CA GLY A 59 -18.09 -13.48 -22.01
C GLY A 59 -18.94 -12.46 -21.23
N GLY A 60 -18.32 -11.54 -20.48
CA GLY A 60 -19.02 -10.37 -19.94
C GLY A 60 -18.99 -9.23 -20.95
N ALA A 61 -20.16 -8.74 -21.38
CA ALA A 61 -20.23 -7.42 -21.99
C ALA A 61 -19.60 -6.41 -21.02
N ALA A 62 -18.51 -5.77 -21.43
CA ALA A 62 -17.98 -4.63 -20.72
C ALA A 62 -19.12 -3.60 -20.52
N PRO A 63 -19.19 -2.87 -19.40
CA PRO A 63 -20.11 -1.75 -19.31
C PRO A 63 -19.67 -0.74 -20.37
N THR A 64 -20.39 -0.71 -21.49
CA THR A 64 -20.27 0.38 -22.45
C THR A 64 -20.82 1.61 -21.77
N ALA A 65 -19.95 2.40 -21.15
CA ALA A 65 -20.22 3.81 -20.92
C ALA A 65 -20.42 4.43 -22.31
N ARG A 66 -21.68 4.47 -22.74
CA ARG A 66 -22.09 5.17 -23.96
C ARG A 66 -22.08 6.65 -23.64
N GLU A 67 -20.90 7.25 -23.69
CA GLU A 67 -20.79 8.69 -23.57
C GLU A 67 -21.30 9.30 -24.89
N SER A 68 -22.42 9.99 -24.77
CA SER A 68 -23.02 10.81 -25.82
C SER A 68 -22.00 11.89 -26.23
N ARG A 69 -21.37 11.74 -27.39
CA ARG A 69 -20.59 12.84 -28.01
C ARG A 69 -21.55 13.92 -28.47
N THR A 70 -21.93 14.82 -27.57
CA THR A 70 -22.18 16.20 -27.97
C THR A 70 -20.86 16.80 -28.43
N ASN A 71 -20.96 17.72 -29.38
CA ASN A 71 -19.85 18.35 -30.11
C ASN A 71 -19.05 19.32 -29.22
N ALA A 72 -18.57 18.85 -28.06
CA ALA A 72 -17.76 19.57 -27.08
C ALA A 72 -16.26 19.38 -27.32
N LEU A 73 -15.87 18.55 -28.31
CA LEU A 73 -14.48 18.22 -28.62
C LEU A 73 -13.57 19.45 -28.82
N PRO A 74 -13.95 20.51 -29.58
CA PRO A 74 -13.08 21.68 -29.72
C PRO A 74 -12.93 22.47 -28.42
N TRP A 75 -13.97 22.52 -27.58
CA TRP A 75 -13.95 23.24 -26.31
C TRP A 75 -13.18 22.48 -25.23
N ILE A 76 -13.26 21.15 -25.21
CA ILE A 76 -12.48 20.30 -24.32
C ILE A 76 -11.00 20.38 -24.70
N VAL A 77 -10.66 20.38 -26.00
CA VAL A 77 -9.27 20.57 -26.45
C VAL A 77 -8.74 21.95 -26.06
N ALA A 78 -9.54 23.01 -26.18
CA ALA A 78 -9.15 24.35 -25.75
C ALA A 78 -8.96 24.43 -24.22
N ALA A 79 -9.87 23.85 -23.44
CA ALA A 79 -9.76 23.81 -21.98
C ALA A 79 -8.55 22.98 -21.51
N LEU A 80 -8.29 21.83 -22.13
CA LEU A 80 -7.12 21.00 -21.86
C LEU A 80 -5.82 21.68 -22.28
N ALA A 81 -5.79 22.36 -23.43
CA ALA A 81 -4.63 23.12 -23.88
C ALA A 81 -4.31 24.27 -22.92
N PHE A 82 -5.34 25.00 -22.47
CA PHE A 82 -5.18 26.07 -21.49
C PHE A 82 -4.74 25.55 -20.13
N LEU A 83 -5.33 24.45 -19.64
CA LEU A 83 -4.96 23.82 -18.38
C LEU A 83 -3.55 23.22 -18.45
N ALA A 84 -3.13 22.65 -19.58
CA ALA A 84 -1.76 22.19 -19.82
C ALA A 84 -0.77 23.35 -19.87
N LEU A 85 -1.10 24.47 -20.52
CA LEU A 85 -0.28 25.68 -20.52
C LEU A 85 -0.16 26.29 -19.12
N PHE A 86 -1.26 26.34 -18.37
CA PHE A 86 -1.26 26.83 -17.00
C PHE A 86 -0.46 25.91 -16.07
N ALA A 87 -0.63 24.59 -16.19
CA ALA A 87 0.18 23.60 -15.47
C ALA A 87 1.65 23.65 -15.87
N MET A 88 1.98 23.95 -17.13
CA MET A 88 3.37 24.10 -17.58
C MET A 88 3.97 25.43 -17.11
N ALA A 89 3.19 26.51 -17.04
CA ALA A 89 3.62 27.80 -16.50
C ALA A 89 3.80 27.76 -14.97
N ALA A 90 2.85 27.19 -14.25
CA ALA A 90 2.96 26.94 -12.81
C ALA A 90 4.04 25.89 -12.49
N GLY A 91 4.16 24.87 -13.34
CA GLY A 91 5.17 23.82 -13.23
C GLY A 91 6.59 24.29 -13.48
N ARG A 92 6.83 25.28 -14.36
CA ARG A 92 8.17 25.86 -14.57
C ARG A 92 8.74 26.58 -13.34
N GLY A 93 7.89 27.03 -12.40
CA GLY A 93 8.31 27.55 -11.10
C GLY A 93 8.70 26.46 -10.08
N PHE A 94 8.18 25.24 -10.23
CA PHE A 94 8.41 24.11 -9.30
C PHE A 94 9.36 23.02 -9.86
N ASN A 95 9.58 22.94 -11.18
CA ASN A 95 10.38 21.89 -11.84
C ASN A 95 11.86 22.22 -12.07
N ALA A 96 12.37 23.37 -11.60
CA ALA A 96 13.82 23.61 -11.61
C ALA A 96 14.59 22.70 -10.62
N ARG A 97 13.91 21.84 -9.84
CA ARG A 97 14.53 20.90 -8.88
C ARG A 97 13.91 19.50 -8.85
N ARG A 98 13.63 18.89 -9.99
CA ARG A 98 13.51 17.41 -10.05
C ARG A 98 14.23 16.88 -11.27
N SER A 99 15.50 16.53 -11.05
CA SER A 99 16.18 15.55 -11.88
C SER A 99 15.47 14.21 -11.67
N ASN A 100 14.90 13.65 -12.72
CA ASN A 100 14.56 12.23 -12.76
C ASN A 100 15.88 11.45 -12.95
N THR A 101 16.66 11.35 -11.89
CA THR A 101 17.50 10.17 -11.70
C THR A 101 16.60 9.12 -11.06
N VAL A 102 16.54 7.95 -11.68
CA VAL A 102 16.24 6.74 -10.92
C VAL A 102 17.36 6.66 -9.88
N ASP A 103 17.12 7.21 -8.70
CA ASP A 103 17.99 7.03 -7.56
C ASP A 103 17.88 5.55 -7.19
N GLY A 104 18.69 4.73 -7.85
CA GLY A 104 19.07 3.43 -7.33
C GLY A 104 19.50 3.69 -5.89
N SER A 105 18.71 3.17 -4.95
CA SER A 105 18.93 3.44 -3.54
C SER A 105 20.39 3.19 -3.22
N GLN A 106 21.07 4.17 -2.62
CA GLN A 106 22.43 4.00 -2.07
C GLN A 106 22.47 2.97 -0.90
N ASN A 107 21.38 2.21 -0.71
CA ASN A 107 21.22 1.10 0.24
C ASN A 107 20.74 -0.19 -0.45
N ALA A 108 20.80 -0.28 -1.79
CA ALA A 108 20.67 -1.58 -2.44
C ALA A 108 21.93 -2.37 -2.09
N LEU A 109 21.79 -3.33 -1.18
CA LEU A 109 22.81 -4.34 -0.96
C LEU A 109 23.20 -4.92 -2.33
N PRO A 110 24.50 -5.03 -2.68
CA PRO A 110 24.86 -5.77 -3.87
C PRO A 110 24.34 -7.20 -3.71
N GLN A 111 23.40 -7.60 -4.56
CA GLN A 111 23.03 -9.00 -4.68
C GLN A 111 24.28 -9.73 -5.16
N ALA A 112 24.90 -10.50 -4.26
CA ALA A 112 25.89 -11.49 -4.64
C ALA A 112 25.17 -12.60 -5.41
N GLY A 113 25.04 -12.41 -6.72
CA GLY A 113 24.44 -13.33 -7.66
C GLY A 113 25.33 -13.44 -8.89
N LEU A 114 26.21 -14.45 -8.83
CA LEU A 114 26.74 -15.26 -9.93
C LEU A 114 26.66 -14.65 -11.33
N ASP A 115 27.76 -14.05 -11.80
CA ASP A 115 28.24 -14.20 -13.18
C ASP A 115 29.74 -13.93 -13.26
N ASP A 116 30.35 -14.63 -14.21
CA ASP A 116 31.73 -15.08 -14.29
C ASP A 116 32.63 -14.10 -15.09
N ARG A 117 33.90 -13.99 -14.66
CA ARG A 117 35.08 -13.39 -15.33
C ARG A 117 35.10 -11.89 -15.67
N GLY A 118 36.09 -11.20 -15.09
CA GLY A 118 36.74 -10.06 -15.74
C GLY A 118 37.53 -9.12 -14.83
N VAL A 119 38.83 -9.40 -14.68
CA VAL A 119 39.97 -8.50 -14.44
C VAL A 119 39.79 -7.30 -13.50
N ALA A 120 40.66 -7.28 -12.47
CA ALA A 120 40.86 -6.21 -11.51
C ALA A 120 40.86 -4.80 -12.12
N ALA A 121 39.97 -3.95 -11.62
CA ALA A 121 40.16 -2.52 -11.53
C ALA A 121 40.07 -2.15 -10.05
N ASN A 122 41.15 -1.54 -9.56
CA ASN A 122 41.29 -1.00 -8.23
C ASN A 122 40.41 0.27 -8.17
N ASP A 123 39.12 0.11 -7.87
CA ASP A 123 38.22 1.24 -7.64
C ASP A 123 37.95 1.34 -6.13
N GLY A 124 38.48 2.42 -5.54
CA GLY A 124 38.32 2.76 -4.13
C GLY A 124 36.92 3.28 -3.84
N SER A 125 35.88 2.50 -4.17
CA SER A 125 34.57 2.73 -3.59
C SER A 125 34.66 2.29 -2.13
N ASP A 126 34.61 3.24 -1.20
CA ASP A 126 34.22 3.00 0.19
C ASP A 126 32.84 2.32 0.17
N ALA A 127 32.84 1.00 -0.04
CA ALA A 127 31.66 0.18 0.06
C ALA A 127 31.19 0.32 1.50
N VAL A 128 30.09 1.06 1.69
CA VAL A 128 29.47 1.29 2.99
C VAL A 128 29.22 -0.09 3.59
N ARG A 129 30.12 -0.51 4.49
CA ARG A 129 30.02 -1.79 5.17
C ARG A 129 28.74 -1.72 5.99
N ALA A 130 27.83 -2.67 5.76
CA ALA A 130 26.61 -2.78 6.55
C ALA A 130 26.99 -2.79 8.04
N PRO A 131 26.32 -1.97 8.88
CA PRO A 131 26.63 -1.91 10.31
C PRO A 131 26.64 -3.30 10.94
N ASP A 132 27.68 -3.64 11.69
CA ASP A 132 27.72 -4.91 12.44
C ASP A 132 26.70 -4.86 13.58
N ILE A 133 25.72 -5.77 13.52
CA ILE A 133 24.61 -5.87 14.47
C ILE A 133 24.71 -7.11 15.37
N SER A 134 25.79 -7.89 15.25
CA SER A 134 25.96 -9.15 15.97
C SER A 134 26.10 -8.97 17.48
N SER A 135 26.56 -7.79 17.91
CA SER A 135 26.73 -7.42 19.32
C SER A 135 25.50 -6.74 19.96
N LEU A 136 24.45 -6.44 19.18
CA LEU A 136 23.26 -5.77 19.69
C LEU A 136 22.31 -6.75 20.38
N SER A 137 21.67 -6.30 21.47
CA SER A 137 20.56 -7.02 22.09
C SER A 137 19.37 -7.17 21.12
N PRO A 138 18.49 -8.17 21.31
CA PRO A 138 17.29 -8.32 20.50
C PRO A 138 16.44 -7.04 20.41
N GLN A 139 16.32 -6.31 21.51
CA GLN A 139 15.57 -5.05 21.57
C GLN A 139 16.26 -3.95 20.74
N GLU A 140 17.57 -3.74 20.92
CA GLU A 140 18.29 -2.72 20.14
C GLU A 140 18.24 -2.98 18.62
N ARG A 141 18.20 -4.25 18.21
CA ARG A 141 18.01 -4.62 16.81
C ARG A 141 16.62 -4.20 16.30
N ALA A 142 15.57 -4.44 17.10
CA ALA A 142 14.21 -4.02 16.78
C ALA A 142 14.11 -2.49 16.70
N ASP A 143 14.67 -1.78 17.69
CA ASP A 143 14.64 -0.31 17.76
C ASP A 143 15.39 0.33 16.58
N ARG A 144 16.50 -0.24 16.13
CA ARG A 144 17.21 0.23 14.93
C ARG A 144 16.37 0.07 13.67
N LEU A 145 15.70 -1.07 13.51
CA LEU A 145 14.81 -1.31 12.38
C LEU A 145 13.60 -0.37 12.43
N TYR A 146 13.00 -0.15 13.61
CA TYR A 146 11.95 0.84 13.82
C TYR A 146 12.37 2.23 13.37
N ASN A 147 13.50 2.73 13.87
CA ASN A 147 14.04 4.05 13.52
C ASN A 147 14.27 4.18 12.01
N ARG A 148 14.77 3.13 11.37
CA ARG A 148 14.96 3.10 9.91
C ARG A 148 13.63 3.19 9.17
N VAL A 149 12.62 2.40 9.56
CA VAL A 149 11.30 2.42 8.94
C VAL A 149 10.64 3.78 9.11
N MET A 150 10.65 4.35 10.32
CA MET A 150 10.05 5.67 10.58
C MET A 150 10.75 6.80 9.81
N MET A 151 12.09 6.77 9.72
CA MET A 151 12.85 7.73 8.92
C MET A 151 12.52 7.63 7.42
N LEU A 152 12.39 6.42 6.88
CA LEU A 152 12.03 6.23 5.47
C LEU A 152 10.59 6.68 5.19
N ALA A 153 9.67 6.40 6.13
CA ALA A 153 8.29 6.85 6.04
C ALA A 153 8.19 8.38 6.04
N SER A 154 8.93 9.08 6.91
CA SER A 154 8.93 10.55 6.94
C SER A 154 9.54 11.17 5.68
N GLN A 155 10.43 10.46 4.99
CA GLN A 155 10.99 10.85 3.69
C GLN A 155 10.09 10.50 2.50
N GLY A 156 8.93 9.85 2.71
CA GLY A 156 8.04 9.41 1.65
C GLY A 156 8.57 8.24 0.83
N LYS A 157 9.58 7.51 1.31
CA LYS A 157 10.21 6.37 0.61
C LYS A 157 9.41 5.08 0.82
N VAL A 158 8.22 5.02 0.24
CA VAL A 158 7.24 3.94 0.44
C VAL A 158 7.81 2.56 0.11
N ASP A 159 8.51 2.40 -1.02
CA ASP A 159 9.09 1.09 -1.41
C ASP A 159 10.13 0.60 -0.37
N SER A 160 10.92 1.51 0.19
CA SER A 160 11.87 1.17 1.25
C SER A 160 11.14 0.83 2.56
N VAL A 161 10.05 1.51 2.89
CA VAL A 161 9.22 1.15 4.06
C VAL A 161 8.70 -0.28 3.90
N GLN A 162 8.16 -0.63 2.72
CA GLN A 162 7.65 -1.97 2.44
C GLN A 162 8.75 -3.04 2.51
N PHE A 163 9.97 -2.70 2.12
CA PHE A 163 11.12 -3.59 2.23
C PHE A 163 11.54 -3.83 3.70
N PHE A 164 11.63 -2.79 4.52
CA PHE A 164 12.16 -2.90 5.89
C PHE A 164 11.12 -3.26 6.96
N ALA A 165 9.84 -2.94 6.75
CA ALA A 165 8.80 -3.18 7.74
C ALA A 165 8.65 -4.66 8.14
N PRO A 166 8.66 -5.66 7.23
CA PRO A 166 8.56 -7.07 7.62
C PRO A 166 9.69 -7.52 8.56
N MET A 167 10.92 -7.03 8.33
CA MET A 167 12.06 -7.32 9.21
C MET A 167 11.85 -6.70 10.59
N ALA A 168 11.40 -5.44 10.65
CA ALA A 168 11.10 -4.78 11.92
C ALA A 168 9.99 -5.50 12.70
N LEU A 169 8.88 -5.84 12.03
CA LEU A 169 7.76 -6.57 12.63
C LEU A 169 8.20 -7.93 13.19
N THR A 170 9.02 -8.67 12.44
CA THR A 170 9.58 -9.95 12.90
C THR A 170 10.47 -9.76 14.13
N ALA A 171 11.31 -8.71 14.14
CA ALA A 171 12.16 -8.40 15.28
C ALA A 171 11.35 -8.12 16.55
N TYR A 172 10.26 -7.34 16.45
CA TYR A 172 9.35 -7.13 17.59
C TYR A 172 8.64 -8.42 18.00
N GLN A 173 8.15 -9.24 17.07
CA GLN A 173 7.50 -10.52 17.41
C GLN A 173 8.39 -11.45 18.25
N MET A 174 9.71 -11.40 18.05
CA MET A 174 10.68 -12.17 18.82
C MET A 174 10.89 -11.68 20.26
N LEU A 175 10.43 -10.47 20.61
CA LEU A 175 10.54 -9.91 21.98
C LEU A 175 9.39 -10.36 22.90
N SER A 176 8.49 -11.22 22.43
CA SER A 176 7.27 -11.61 23.14
C SER A 176 7.52 -12.12 24.58
N PRO A 177 6.68 -11.74 25.57
CA PRO A 177 5.51 -10.86 25.44
C PRO A 177 5.89 -9.38 25.32
N LEU A 178 5.15 -8.64 24.49
CA LEU A 178 5.39 -7.20 24.28
C LEU A 178 4.76 -6.34 25.38
N ASN A 179 5.53 -5.36 25.85
CA ASN A 179 5.03 -4.27 26.69
C ASN A 179 4.38 -3.15 25.86
N ALA A 180 3.77 -2.15 26.50
CA ALA A 180 3.02 -1.08 25.81
C ALA A 180 3.88 -0.25 24.83
N ASP A 181 5.14 -0.03 25.16
CA ASP A 181 6.12 0.66 24.31
C ASP A 181 6.38 -0.10 23.01
N GLN A 182 6.74 -1.37 23.12
CA GLN A 182 7.01 -2.25 21.98
C GLN A 182 5.76 -2.47 21.12
N ARG A 183 4.58 -2.53 21.73
CA ARG A 183 3.31 -2.57 21.01
C ARG A 183 3.05 -1.30 20.22
N TYR A 184 3.34 -0.14 20.80
CA TYR A 184 3.19 1.13 20.11
C TYR A 184 4.13 1.19 18.89
N ASP A 185 5.40 0.84 19.06
CA ASP A 185 6.37 0.80 17.96
C ASP A 185 5.96 -0.16 16.84
N MET A 186 5.58 -1.39 17.20
CA MET A 186 5.08 -2.39 16.25
C MET A 186 3.81 -1.89 15.53
N GLY A 187 2.93 -1.19 16.26
CA GLY A 187 1.74 -0.57 15.71
C GLY A 187 2.04 0.56 14.72
N ARG A 188 3.01 1.42 15.04
CA ARG A 188 3.50 2.49 14.17
C ARG A 188 4.17 1.94 12.90
N ILE A 189 4.91 0.83 12.99
CA ILE A 189 5.43 0.11 11.81
C ILE A 189 4.26 -0.37 10.95
N GLY A 190 3.25 -0.99 11.56
CA GLY A 190 2.05 -1.45 10.85
C GLY A 190 1.31 -0.30 10.15
N GLU A 191 1.18 0.85 10.82
CA GLU A 191 0.56 2.06 10.26
C GLU A 191 1.27 2.52 8.98
N VAL A 192 2.58 2.76 9.03
CA VAL A 192 3.33 3.30 7.87
C VAL A 192 3.52 2.27 6.76
N ALA A 193 3.47 0.98 7.08
CA ALA A 193 3.51 -0.11 6.11
C ALA A 193 2.13 -0.43 5.52
N GLY A 194 1.05 0.18 6.00
CA GLY A 194 -0.31 -0.13 5.56
C GLY A 194 -0.91 -1.43 6.11
N ALA A 195 -0.23 -2.08 7.07
CA ALA A 195 -0.76 -3.21 7.83
C ALA A 195 -1.71 -2.73 8.95
N LEU A 196 -2.78 -2.04 8.56
CA LEU A 196 -3.71 -1.38 9.50
C LEU A 196 -4.37 -2.33 10.51
N PRO A 197 -4.79 -3.56 10.14
CA PRO A 197 -5.34 -4.50 11.14
C PRO A 197 -4.33 -4.86 12.24
N LEU A 198 -3.05 -4.97 11.89
CA LEU A 198 -1.98 -5.22 12.86
C LEU A 198 -1.80 -4.02 13.80
N ALA A 199 -1.73 -2.81 13.23
CA ALA A 199 -1.62 -1.57 13.99
C ALA A 199 -2.79 -1.41 14.97
N LYS A 200 -4.01 -1.68 14.50
CA LYS A 200 -5.21 -1.68 15.32
C LYS A 200 -5.11 -2.69 16.47
N ALA A 201 -4.71 -3.92 16.20
CA ALA A 201 -4.58 -4.95 17.23
C ALA A 201 -3.60 -4.54 18.36
N GLN A 202 -2.52 -3.84 18.02
CA GLN A 202 -1.60 -3.31 19.03
C GLN A 202 -2.23 -2.21 19.87
N ALA A 203 -2.91 -1.25 19.24
CA ALA A 203 -3.61 -0.17 19.93
C ALA A 203 -4.71 -0.70 20.86
N ASP A 204 -5.53 -1.63 20.37
CA ASP A 204 -6.59 -2.30 21.14
C ASP A 204 -6.01 -3.03 22.36
N THR A 205 -4.84 -3.65 22.23
CA THR A 205 -4.19 -4.34 23.35
C THR A 205 -3.69 -3.37 24.41
N ILE A 206 -3.04 -2.27 24.00
CA ILE A 206 -2.61 -1.20 24.92
C ILE A 206 -3.82 -0.63 25.68
N LEU A 207 -4.91 -0.35 24.97
CA LEU A 207 -6.12 0.24 25.57
C LEU A 207 -6.93 -0.74 26.41
N ARG A 208 -6.79 -2.05 26.20
CA ARG A 208 -7.38 -3.08 27.06
C ARG A 208 -6.68 -3.13 28.42
N GLU A 209 -5.37 -2.96 28.44
CA GLU A 209 -4.58 -2.93 29.68
C GLU A 209 -4.76 -1.60 30.43
N ASN A 210 -4.76 -0.47 29.71
CA ASN A 210 -5.05 0.84 30.26
C ASN A 210 -5.90 1.66 29.27
N PRO A 211 -7.21 1.83 29.52
CA PRO A 211 -8.11 2.57 28.63
C PRO A 211 -7.74 4.04 28.40
N ASN A 212 -6.89 4.61 29.24
CA ASN A 212 -6.42 5.99 29.16
C ASN A 212 -4.97 6.10 28.66
N HIS A 213 -4.33 5.00 28.27
CA HIS A 213 -2.93 5.01 27.85
C HIS A 213 -2.71 5.92 26.64
N LEU A 214 -1.81 6.91 26.77
CA LEU A 214 -1.65 7.96 25.77
C LEU A 214 -1.24 7.38 24.41
N LEU A 215 -0.25 6.49 24.38
CA LEU A 215 0.21 5.86 23.14
C LEU A 215 -0.87 5.04 22.41
N GLY A 216 -1.75 4.36 23.15
CA GLY A 216 -2.87 3.62 22.56
C GLY A 216 -3.90 4.55 21.93
N LEU A 217 -4.23 5.65 22.62
CA LEU A 217 -5.15 6.67 22.11
C LEU A 217 -4.59 7.38 20.87
N ILE A 218 -3.29 7.68 20.88
CA ILE A 218 -2.59 8.28 19.74
C ILE A 218 -2.63 7.36 18.53
N LEU A 219 -2.33 6.07 18.71
CA LEU A 219 -2.33 5.11 17.60
C LEU A 219 -3.74 4.93 17.01
N GLU A 220 -4.78 4.81 17.84
CA GLU A 220 -6.17 4.77 17.37
C GLU A 220 -6.58 6.04 16.62
N ALA A 221 -6.21 7.24 17.12
CA ALA A 221 -6.49 8.50 16.43
C ALA A 221 -5.83 8.56 15.04
N ARG A 222 -4.59 8.08 14.92
CA ARG A 222 -3.88 8.00 13.64
C ARG A 222 -4.58 7.04 12.66
N LEU A 223 -5.03 5.88 13.15
CA LEU A 223 -5.80 4.93 12.33
C LEU A 223 -7.16 5.48 11.90
N ALA A 224 -7.86 6.20 12.79
CA ALA A 224 -9.12 6.88 12.45
C ALA A 224 -8.90 7.97 11.39
N THR A 225 -7.77 8.68 11.45
CA THR A 225 -7.37 9.65 10.42
C THR A 225 -7.19 8.98 9.06
N LEU A 226 -6.47 7.86 9.01
CA LEU A 226 -6.27 7.09 7.78
C LEU A 226 -7.57 6.52 7.21
N ALA A 227 -8.51 6.14 8.08
CA ALA A 227 -9.82 5.65 7.69
C ALA A 227 -10.78 6.77 7.24
N GLY A 228 -10.43 8.04 7.44
CA GLY A 228 -11.35 9.16 7.23
C GLY A 228 -12.51 9.21 8.23
N ASP A 229 -12.40 8.50 9.36
CA ASP A 229 -13.43 8.44 10.40
C ASP A 229 -13.22 9.59 11.40
N THR A 230 -13.78 10.75 11.06
CA THR A 230 -13.70 11.97 11.89
C THR A 230 -14.42 11.80 13.23
N THR A 231 -15.42 10.93 13.31
CA THR A 231 -16.17 10.69 14.55
C THR A 231 -15.29 9.96 15.56
N GLN A 232 -14.63 8.90 15.14
CA GLN A 232 -13.70 8.16 15.99
C GLN A 232 -12.43 8.97 16.29
N LEU A 233 -11.90 9.70 15.31
CA LEU A 233 -10.78 10.61 15.52
C LEU A 233 -11.06 11.58 16.68
N HIS A 234 -12.16 12.35 16.60
CA HIS A 234 -12.52 13.30 17.66
C HIS A 234 -12.85 12.62 19.00
N SER A 235 -13.30 11.36 18.98
CA SER A 235 -13.52 10.57 20.20
C SER A 235 -12.19 10.27 20.91
N TYR A 236 -11.20 9.76 20.18
CA TYR A 236 -9.87 9.46 20.72
C TYR A 236 -9.09 10.71 21.11
N GLU A 237 -9.17 11.79 20.34
CA GLU A 237 -8.53 13.08 20.67
C GLU A 237 -9.06 13.67 21.98
N ARG A 238 -10.38 13.64 22.21
CA ARG A 238 -10.96 14.09 23.48
C ARG A 238 -10.51 13.23 24.66
N ARG A 239 -10.46 11.90 24.49
CA ARG A 239 -9.94 10.98 25.50
C ARG A 239 -8.47 11.24 25.80
N LEU A 240 -7.67 11.50 24.77
CA LEU A 240 -6.24 11.79 24.89
C LEU A 240 -6.02 13.04 25.75
N MET A 241 -6.73 14.12 25.46
CA MET A 241 -6.65 15.37 26.24
C MET A 241 -7.14 15.19 27.68
N ALA A 242 -8.23 14.43 27.89
CA ALA A 242 -8.74 14.14 29.23
C ALA A 242 -7.76 13.30 30.08
N ALA A 243 -7.02 12.39 29.44
CA ALA A 243 -6.05 11.52 30.10
C ALA A 243 -4.69 12.19 30.35
N GLU A 244 -4.30 13.20 29.54
CA GLU A 244 -2.97 13.84 29.50
C GLU A 244 -2.36 14.03 30.89
N LYS A 245 -2.99 14.85 31.73
CA LYS A 245 -2.43 15.22 33.04
C LYS A 245 -2.24 14.03 33.97
N ALA A 246 -3.25 13.14 34.05
CA ALA A 246 -3.24 12.02 34.97
C ALA A 246 -2.22 10.95 34.53
N GLU A 247 -2.09 10.70 33.23
CA GLU A 247 -1.15 9.72 32.70
C GLU A 247 0.30 10.24 32.72
N LEU A 248 0.54 11.50 32.34
CA LEU A 248 1.90 12.07 32.40
C LEU A 248 2.44 12.14 33.85
N ALA A 249 1.57 12.33 34.84
CA ALA A 249 1.95 12.29 36.26
C ALA A 249 2.50 10.91 36.70
N ARG A 250 2.19 9.83 35.97
CA ARG A 250 2.69 8.46 36.25
C ARG A 250 4.15 8.26 35.85
N LYS A 251 4.75 9.18 35.09
CA LYS A 251 6.18 9.15 34.68
C LYS A 251 6.63 7.81 34.10
N ARG A 252 5.79 7.23 33.25
CA ARG A 252 6.09 5.99 32.54
C ARG A 252 7.26 6.20 31.59
N VAL A 253 8.18 5.24 31.51
CA VAL A 253 9.41 5.35 30.70
C VAL A 253 9.07 5.51 29.22
N GLU A 254 8.05 4.80 28.76
CA GLU A 254 7.53 4.87 27.40
C GLU A 254 7.00 6.27 27.04
N TYR A 255 6.45 7.03 27.99
CA TYR A 255 6.03 8.40 27.73
C TYR A 255 7.21 9.35 27.55
N SER A 256 8.31 9.10 28.25
CA SER A 256 9.56 9.85 28.03
C SER A 256 10.19 9.51 26.67
N ARG A 257 10.16 8.23 26.26
CA ARG A 257 10.68 7.81 24.95
C ARG A 257 9.89 8.39 23.78
N HIS A 258 8.57 8.50 23.95
CA HIS A 258 7.63 8.98 22.93
C HIS A 258 7.10 10.39 23.21
N GLN A 259 7.90 11.23 23.90
CA GLN A 259 7.47 12.56 24.33
C GLN A 259 7.06 13.43 23.14
N ASP A 260 7.86 13.43 22.07
CA ASP A 260 7.57 14.22 20.87
C ASP A 260 6.27 13.78 20.20
N ASP A 261 6.03 12.47 20.11
CA ASP A 261 4.79 11.91 19.58
C ASP A 261 3.57 12.34 20.40
N ILE A 262 3.69 12.33 21.73
CA ILE A 262 2.63 12.76 22.65
C ILE A 262 2.35 14.26 22.49
N VAL A 263 3.40 15.10 22.48
CA VAL A 263 3.26 16.55 22.32
C VAL A 263 2.60 16.89 20.99
N ASN A 264 3.07 16.28 19.90
CA ASN A 264 2.52 16.49 18.56
C ASN A 264 1.06 16.05 18.46
N ALA A 265 0.71 14.90 19.03
CA ALA A 265 -0.67 14.41 19.01
C ALA A 265 -1.61 15.30 19.83
N LEU A 266 -1.17 15.82 20.98
CA LEU A 266 -1.96 16.76 21.79
C LEU A 266 -2.16 18.10 21.08
N GLN A 267 -1.13 18.62 20.42
CA GLN A 267 -1.24 19.83 19.63
C GLN A 267 -2.21 19.64 18.45
N GLN A 268 -2.11 18.50 17.76
CA GLN A 268 -3.02 18.15 16.68
C GLN A 268 -4.46 18.01 17.18
N ALA A 269 -4.69 17.36 18.32
CA ALA A 269 -6.00 17.23 18.95
C ALA A 269 -6.63 18.59 19.28
N ARG A 270 -5.85 19.52 19.88
CA ARG A 270 -6.33 20.88 20.17
C ARG A 270 -6.77 21.61 18.90
N LYS A 271 -5.97 21.50 17.83
CA LYS A 271 -6.27 22.10 16.53
C LYS A 271 -7.51 21.49 15.88
N SER A 272 -7.58 20.16 15.84
CA SER A 272 -8.67 19.38 15.26
C SER A 272 -10.02 19.69 15.94
N LEU A 273 -10.02 19.76 17.28
CA LEU A 273 -11.20 20.04 18.09
C LEU A 273 -11.55 21.54 18.21
N GLY A 274 -10.77 22.44 17.61
CA GLY A 274 -11.01 23.89 17.67
C GLY A 274 -10.81 24.50 19.07
N ILE A 275 -9.98 23.88 19.91
CA ILE A 275 -9.66 24.35 21.26
C ILE A 275 -8.50 25.36 21.16
N LYS A 276 -8.70 26.56 21.69
CA LYS A 276 -7.65 27.58 21.75
C LYS A 276 -6.54 27.13 22.71
N THR A 277 -5.29 27.21 22.26
CA THR A 277 -4.06 26.94 23.04
C THR A 277 -3.86 27.93 24.16
#